data_AF-A0AAD4QN48-F1
#
_entry.id   AF-A0AAD4QN48-F1
#
_cell.length_a   1.000
_cell.length_b   1.000
_cell.length_c   1.000
_cell.angle_alpha   90.00
_cell.angle_beta   90.00
_cell.angle_gamma   90.00
#
_symmetry.space_group_name_H-M   'P 1'
#
loop_
_entity.id
_entity.type
_entity.pdbx_description
1 polymer ?
#
loop_
_entity_poly.entity_id
_entity_poly.type
_entity_poly.pdbx_seq_one_letter_code
_entity_poly.pdbx_strand_id
1 'polypeptide(L)'
;MFFSIIILLIFPHFVCATKWIEYTDSGFATMTHYTLPQDYIASCGCTGQSTHFPTAALNQMAFGSSTAYGPSCGRCFRLTLLNTFLSDPPFYPSVTKSIIVKVTDLCPLSTTGWCNATASGPNAGGTYLNFDLAFPSSSIPDNFFPSNVTLYDCTPAQDFGVWNISYQSVSCSSHWSGFKDTAALGSVPDLGDSVCCPANPMGNANDTCPSFSDQSGIPPNTTTSAASSRLGVLTLLGWVTALLIPLMYISPF
;
A
#
# COMPACT_ATOMS: atom_id res chain seq x y z
N MET A 1 58.76 14.82 5.19
CA MET A 1 57.59 14.34 4.44
C MET A 1 56.74 13.51 5.40
N PHE A 2 55.73 14.10 6.02
CA PHE A 2 54.77 13.36 6.87
C PHE A 2 53.54 13.03 6.03
N PHE A 3 53.35 11.75 5.72
CA PHE A 3 52.13 11.26 5.09
C PHE A 3 51.05 11.14 6.18
N SER A 4 50.07 12.04 6.16
CA SER A 4 48.84 11.88 6.94
C SER A 4 47.93 10.86 6.24
N ILE A 5 47.77 9.69 6.85
CA ILE A 5 46.82 8.67 6.40
C ILE A 5 45.46 9.03 7.01
N ILE A 6 44.53 9.51 6.17
CA ILE A 6 43.13 9.71 6.54
C ILE A 6 42.45 8.33 6.49
N ILE A 7 42.16 7.75 7.66
CA ILE A 7 41.33 6.55 7.78
C ILE A 7 39.87 6.99 7.69
N LEU A 8 39.23 6.74 6.54
CA LEU A 8 37.79 6.92 6.38
C LEU A 8 37.07 5.81 7.16
N LEU A 9 36.50 6.16 8.32
CA LEU A 9 35.63 5.27 9.08
C LEU A 9 34.30 5.12 8.35
N ILE A 10 34.16 4.04 7.57
CA ILE A 10 32.89 3.62 6.97
C ILE A 10 32.02 3.06 8.09
N PHE A 11 31.14 3.86 8.68
CA PHE A 11 30.11 3.36 9.57
C PHE A 11 29.07 2.58 8.73
N PRO A 12 28.87 1.27 8.98
CA PRO A 12 27.81 0.53 8.32
C PRO A 12 26.48 1.15 8.74
N HIS A 13 25.78 1.75 7.79
CA HIS A 13 24.43 2.21 8.00
C HIS A 13 23.57 0.96 8.13
N PHE A 14 23.20 0.60 9.37
CA PHE A 14 22.17 -0.39 9.62
C PHE A 14 20.85 0.18 9.12
N VAL A 15 20.46 -0.16 7.89
CA VAL A 15 19.10 0.10 7.40
C VAL A 15 18.18 -0.80 8.21
N CYS A 16 17.44 -0.20 9.15
CA CYS A 16 16.44 -0.93 9.92
C CYS A 16 15.28 -1.23 8.96
N ALA A 17 15.08 -2.51 8.61
CA ALA A 17 13.96 -2.92 7.78
C ALA A 17 12.65 -2.47 8.44
N THR A 18 11.74 -1.92 7.64
CA THR A 18 10.43 -1.54 8.13
C THR A 18 9.70 -2.75 8.69
N LYS A 19 9.04 -2.59 9.84
CA LYS A 19 8.11 -3.60 10.35
C LYS A 19 6.74 -3.45 9.67
N TRP A 20 6.58 -4.07 8.51
CA TRP A 20 5.29 -4.22 7.82
C TRP A 20 4.35 -5.17 8.61
N ILE A 21 3.06 -5.16 8.30
CA ILE A 21 2.09 -6.11 8.84
C ILE A 21 2.27 -7.44 8.10
N GLU A 22 2.69 -8.46 8.84
CA GLU A 22 2.63 -9.84 8.40
C GLU A 22 1.23 -10.40 8.66
N TYR A 23 0.68 -11.14 7.70
CA TYR A 23 -0.65 -11.72 7.80
C TYR A 23 -0.69 -13.14 7.22
N THR A 24 -1.58 -13.97 7.79
CA THR A 24 -1.78 -15.36 7.40
C THR A 24 -2.51 -15.47 6.05
N ASP A 25 -2.55 -16.67 5.47
CA ASP A 25 -3.30 -16.91 4.22
C ASP A 25 -4.82 -16.79 4.38
N SER A 26 -5.34 -16.71 5.59
CA SER A 26 -6.75 -16.42 5.84
C SER A 26 -6.94 -15.65 7.13
N GLY A 27 -7.99 -14.86 7.22
CA GLY A 27 -8.32 -14.10 8.42
C GLY A 27 -9.53 -13.20 8.23
N PHE A 28 -9.60 -12.16 9.07
CA PHE A 28 -10.63 -11.13 9.01
C PHE A 28 -10.02 -9.78 8.65
N ALA A 29 -10.78 -8.98 7.92
CA ALA A 29 -10.40 -7.64 7.50
C ALA A 29 -11.65 -6.75 7.44
N THR A 30 -11.45 -5.45 7.35
CA THR A 30 -12.49 -4.57 6.83
C THR A 30 -12.41 -4.50 5.31
N MET A 31 -13.52 -4.12 4.69
CA MET A 31 -13.58 -3.80 3.27
C MET A 31 -14.37 -2.52 3.05
N THR A 32 -13.81 -1.64 2.24
CA THR A 32 -14.47 -0.46 1.68
C THR A 32 -14.46 -0.55 0.16
N HIS A 33 -14.88 0.52 -0.50
CA HIS A 33 -14.70 0.66 -1.93
C HIS A 33 -14.30 2.08 -2.33
N TYR A 34 -13.62 2.17 -3.47
CA TYR A 34 -13.22 3.42 -4.11
C TYR A 34 -13.41 3.33 -5.63
N THR A 35 -13.61 4.48 -6.26
CA THR A 35 -13.69 4.53 -7.73
C THR A 35 -12.30 4.54 -8.32
N LEU A 36 -12.02 3.56 -9.17
CA LEU A 36 -10.80 3.45 -9.96
C LEU A 36 -11.16 3.62 -11.45
N PRO A 37 -10.60 4.61 -12.16
CA PRO A 37 -10.82 4.72 -13.60
C PRO A 37 -10.35 3.47 -14.34
N GLN A 38 -11.07 3.11 -15.41
CA GLN A 38 -10.64 2.04 -16.31
C GLN A 38 -9.31 2.40 -16.96
N ASP A 39 -8.46 1.38 -17.14
CA ASP A 39 -7.09 1.47 -17.65
C ASP A 39 -6.12 2.29 -16.78
N TYR A 40 -6.51 2.64 -15.55
CA TYR A 40 -5.62 3.32 -14.60
C TYR A 40 -4.45 2.44 -14.16
N ILE A 41 -3.25 3.02 -14.11
CA ILE A 41 -2.06 2.36 -13.60
C ILE A 41 -1.91 2.66 -12.11
N ALA A 42 -2.36 1.71 -11.30
CA ALA A 42 -2.31 1.76 -9.84
C ALA A 42 -0.90 1.53 -9.27
N SER A 43 -0.77 1.56 -7.94
CA SER A 43 0.53 1.60 -7.25
C SER A 43 1.45 0.41 -7.55
N CYS A 44 0.90 -0.79 -7.84
CA CYS A 44 1.72 -1.93 -8.25
C CYS A 44 2.33 -1.78 -9.66
N GLY A 45 1.80 -0.86 -10.47
CA GLY A 45 2.18 -0.71 -11.87
C GLY A 45 1.69 -1.84 -12.77
N CYS A 46 0.63 -2.55 -12.37
CA CYS A 46 -0.02 -3.55 -13.22
C CYS A 46 -0.54 -2.90 -14.50
N THR A 47 -0.65 -3.68 -15.58
CA THR A 47 -1.25 -3.19 -16.83
C THR A 47 -2.65 -2.61 -16.60
N GLY A 48 -3.02 -1.56 -17.36
CA GLY A 48 -4.33 -0.91 -17.23
C GLY A 48 -5.51 -1.88 -17.44
N GLN A 49 -5.32 -2.87 -18.32
CA GLN A 49 -6.29 -3.94 -18.58
C GLN A 49 -6.68 -4.73 -17.31
N SER A 50 -5.82 -4.76 -16.28
CA SER A 50 -6.16 -5.40 -14.99
C SER A 50 -7.40 -4.80 -14.33
N THR A 51 -7.72 -3.52 -14.57
CA THR A 51 -8.90 -2.81 -14.03
C THR A 51 -10.24 -3.27 -14.64
N HIS A 52 -10.19 -4.06 -15.72
CA HIS A 52 -11.38 -4.68 -16.33
C HIS A 52 -11.80 -5.96 -15.59
N PHE A 53 -11.11 -6.29 -14.50
CA PHE A 53 -11.38 -7.42 -13.62
C PHE A 53 -11.39 -6.94 -12.17
N PRO A 54 -11.91 -7.72 -11.20
CA PRO A 54 -11.99 -7.26 -9.84
C PRO A 54 -10.59 -7.05 -9.24
N THR A 55 -10.32 -5.82 -8.83
CA THR A 55 -9.07 -5.43 -8.17
C THR A 55 -9.37 -4.73 -6.84
N ALA A 56 -8.36 -4.64 -5.99
CA ALA A 56 -8.46 -3.91 -4.73
C ALA A 56 -7.14 -3.22 -4.39
N ALA A 57 -7.25 -2.16 -3.59
CA ALA A 57 -6.15 -1.60 -2.84
C ALA A 57 -6.03 -2.33 -1.48
N LEU A 58 -4.81 -2.48 -0.96
CA LEU A 58 -4.58 -2.99 0.40
C LEU A 58 -3.96 -1.89 1.27
N ASN A 59 -4.34 -1.82 2.55
CA ASN A 59 -3.78 -0.81 3.47
C ASN A 59 -2.25 -0.88 3.53
N GLN A 60 -1.60 0.29 3.52
CA GLN A 60 -0.16 0.48 3.38
C GLN A 60 0.71 -0.53 4.13
N MET A 61 0.39 -0.75 5.40
CA MET A 61 1.22 -1.60 6.25
C MET A 61 1.12 -3.08 5.88
N ALA A 62 -0.01 -3.56 5.35
CA ALA A 62 -0.14 -4.90 4.79
C ALA A 62 0.21 -4.95 3.29
N PHE A 63 0.11 -3.84 2.56
CA PHE A 63 0.62 -3.71 1.20
C PHE A 63 2.14 -3.91 1.14
N GLY A 64 2.84 -3.43 2.18
CA GLY A 64 4.28 -3.60 2.39
C GLY A 64 5.15 -2.57 1.66
N SER A 65 4.56 -1.42 1.33
CA SER A 65 5.28 -0.26 0.81
C SER A 65 4.47 1.01 1.08
N SER A 66 5.14 2.14 1.30
CA SER A 66 4.51 3.47 1.38
C SER A 66 4.42 4.16 0.02
N THR A 67 5.04 3.60 -1.00
CA THR A 67 5.03 4.12 -2.37
C THR A 67 5.28 3.01 -3.38
N ALA A 68 4.78 3.19 -4.60
CA ALA A 68 4.89 2.21 -5.70
C ALA A 68 4.45 0.79 -5.27
N TYR A 69 5.25 -0.24 -5.58
CA TYR A 69 4.91 -1.63 -5.34
C TYR A 69 5.36 -2.13 -3.96
N GLY A 70 4.65 -3.13 -3.44
CA GLY A 70 5.03 -3.90 -2.26
C GLY A 70 4.78 -5.40 -2.45
N PRO A 71 5.16 -6.25 -1.49
CA PRO A 71 5.01 -7.71 -1.58
C PRO A 71 3.59 -8.21 -1.81
N SER A 72 2.57 -7.40 -1.49
CA SER A 72 1.18 -7.73 -1.75
C SER A 72 0.76 -7.57 -3.22
N CYS A 73 1.56 -6.88 -4.04
CA CYS A 73 1.26 -6.65 -5.44
C CYS A 73 1.06 -7.95 -6.22
N GLY A 74 -0.05 -8.01 -6.93
CA GLY A 74 -0.44 -9.14 -7.77
C GLY A 74 -1.03 -10.34 -7.02
N ARG A 75 -1.04 -10.35 -5.68
CA ARG A 75 -1.67 -11.44 -4.90
C ARG A 75 -3.18 -11.43 -5.10
N CYS A 76 -3.78 -12.62 -5.11
CA CYS A 76 -5.23 -12.77 -5.24
C CYS A 76 -5.88 -13.26 -3.95
N PHE A 77 -7.04 -12.69 -3.64
CA PHE A 77 -7.77 -12.98 -2.42
C PHE A 77 -9.23 -13.23 -2.71
N ARG A 78 -9.80 -14.27 -2.08
CA ARG A 78 -11.24 -14.42 -1.91
C ARG A 78 -11.67 -13.55 -0.73
N LEU A 79 -12.47 -12.53 -1.00
CA LEU A 79 -13.09 -11.67 0.00
C LEU A 79 -14.55 -12.07 0.16
N THR A 80 -15.02 -12.25 1.39
CA THR A 80 -16.37 -12.74 1.69
C THR A 80 -17.07 -11.80 2.67
N LEU A 81 -18.21 -11.25 2.26
CA LEU A 81 -19.01 -10.32 3.06
C LEU A 81 -19.63 -11.00 4.28
N LEU A 82 -19.34 -10.51 5.48
CA LEU A 82 -19.88 -11.08 6.72
C LEU A 82 -21.02 -10.23 7.28
N ASN A 83 -20.77 -8.93 7.51
CA ASN A 83 -21.76 -8.00 8.05
C ASN A 83 -21.31 -6.55 7.87
N THR A 84 -22.25 -5.60 8.00
CA THR A 84 -21.91 -4.19 8.19
C THR A 84 -22.20 -3.81 9.63
N PHE A 85 -21.22 -3.24 10.31
CA PHE A 85 -21.28 -2.97 11.75
C PHE A 85 -21.57 -1.50 12.08
N LEU A 86 -21.54 -0.61 11.08
CA LEU A 86 -21.93 0.79 11.23
C LEU A 86 -23.42 1.04 10.96
N SER A 87 -24.13 0.09 10.37
CA SER A 87 -25.58 0.17 10.23
C SER A 87 -26.25 -0.07 11.59
N ASP A 88 -27.42 0.52 11.79
CA ASP A 88 -28.23 0.34 13.01
C ASP A 88 -29.63 -0.20 12.65
N PRO A 89 -29.94 -1.47 12.99
CA PRO A 89 -29.04 -2.47 13.61
C PRO A 89 -27.92 -2.93 12.65
N PRO A 90 -26.86 -3.60 13.13
CA PRO A 90 -25.86 -4.21 12.24
C PRO A 90 -26.50 -5.16 11.22
N PHE A 91 -26.13 -5.04 9.95
CA PHE A 91 -26.72 -5.82 8.87
C PHE A 91 -25.95 -7.11 8.65
N TYR A 92 -26.68 -8.23 8.65
CA TYR A 92 -26.17 -9.55 8.32
C TYR A 92 -26.90 -10.05 7.06
N PRO A 93 -26.21 -10.24 5.93
CA PRO A 93 -26.85 -10.70 4.71
C PRO A 93 -27.33 -12.16 4.86
N SER A 94 -28.54 -12.44 4.38
CA SER A 94 -29.09 -13.81 4.36
C SER A 94 -28.36 -14.74 3.37
N VAL A 95 -27.70 -14.15 2.36
CA VAL A 95 -26.84 -14.84 1.40
C VAL A 95 -25.48 -14.18 1.41
N THR A 96 -24.47 -14.93 1.82
CA THR A 96 -23.08 -14.51 1.80
C THR A 96 -22.58 -14.39 0.36
N LYS A 97 -22.02 -13.23 0.00
CA LYS A 97 -21.38 -13.01 -1.30
C LYS A 97 -19.86 -13.01 -1.13
N SER A 98 -19.16 -13.55 -2.12
CA SER A 98 -17.71 -13.51 -2.21
C SER A 98 -17.25 -13.02 -3.57
N ILE A 99 -16.06 -12.43 -3.60
CA ILE A 99 -15.40 -12.01 -4.83
C ILE A 99 -13.91 -12.37 -4.78
N ILE A 100 -13.32 -12.70 -5.92
CA ILE A 100 -11.88 -12.89 -6.04
C ILE A 100 -11.29 -11.61 -6.61
N VAL A 101 -10.44 -10.93 -5.84
CA VAL A 101 -9.74 -9.72 -6.28
C VAL A 101 -8.26 -9.99 -6.47
N LYS A 102 -7.61 -9.18 -7.31
CA LYS A 102 -6.16 -9.03 -7.35
C LYS A 102 -5.76 -7.72 -6.69
N VAL A 103 -4.77 -7.73 -5.80
CA VAL A 103 -4.22 -6.49 -5.23
C VAL A 103 -3.37 -5.80 -6.28
N THR A 104 -3.81 -4.63 -6.73
CA THR A 104 -3.11 -3.83 -7.75
C THR A 104 -2.74 -2.44 -7.23
N ASP A 105 -3.26 -2.06 -6.06
CA ASP A 105 -3.15 -0.70 -5.55
C ASP A 105 -2.83 -0.64 -4.06
N LEU A 106 -2.42 0.55 -3.64
CA LEU A 106 -2.10 0.91 -2.27
C LEU A 106 -3.25 1.76 -1.72
N CYS A 107 -3.78 1.36 -0.57
CA CYS A 107 -4.57 2.27 0.26
C CYS A 107 -3.62 2.94 1.27
N PRO A 108 -3.25 4.22 1.07
CA PRO A 108 -2.20 4.88 1.85
C PRO A 108 -2.60 5.01 3.32
N LEU A 109 -1.60 5.10 4.21
CA LEU A 109 -1.87 5.28 5.63
C LEU A 109 -2.63 6.60 5.84
N SER A 110 -3.81 6.50 6.47
CA SER A 110 -4.62 7.64 6.87
C SER A 110 -4.53 7.88 8.37
N THR A 111 -4.90 9.07 8.83
CA THR A 111 -4.99 9.39 10.27
C THR A 111 -6.15 8.66 10.94
N THR A 112 -7.26 8.52 10.22
CA THR A 112 -8.50 7.90 10.67
C THR A 112 -9.07 7.00 9.56
N GLY A 113 -10.04 6.16 9.89
CA GLY A 113 -10.73 5.31 8.91
C GLY A 113 -10.16 3.89 8.85
N TRP A 114 -10.08 3.34 7.64
CA TRP A 114 -9.96 1.89 7.46
C TRP A 114 -8.53 1.46 7.09
N CYS A 115 -7.75 2.32 6.47
CA CYS A 115 -6.37 2.02 6.07
C CYS A 115 -5.31 2.49 7.08
N ASN A 116 -5.72 2.90 8.28
CA ASN A 116 -4.84 3.42 9.32
C ASN A 116 -4.22 2.35 10.25
N ALA A 117 -4.41 1.05 9.96
CA ALA A 117 -3.78 -0.02 10.73
C ALA A 117 -2.25 0.04 10.62
N THR A 118 -1.57 -0.22 11.75
CA THR A 118 -0.11 -0.30 11.83
C THR A 118 0.32 -1.58 12.54
N ALA A 119 1.63 -1.84 12.57
CA ALA A 119 2.17 -2.97 13.34
C ALA A 119 1.90 -2.87 14.86
N SER A 120 1.47 -1.71 15.36
CA SER A 120 1.15 -1.49 16.78
C SER A 120 -0.36 -1.49 17.09
N GLY A 121 -1.24 -1.47 16.08
CA GLY A 121 -2.67 -1.47 16.35
C GLY A 121 -3.56 -1.59 15.11
N PRO A 122 -4.80 -2.07 15.30
CA PRO A 122 -5.76 -2.25 14.21
C PRO A 122 -6.33 -0.91 13.71
N ASN A 123 -7.06 -0.97 12.59
CA ASN A 123 -7.82 0.14 12.05
C ASN A 123 -9.09 0.45 12.86
N ALA A 124 -9.88 1.44 12.42
CA ALA A 124 -11.12 1.83 13.10
C ALA A 124 -12.18 0.71 13.22
N GLY A 125 -12.08 -0.35 12.41
CA GLY A 125 -12.94 -1.53 12.49
C GLY A 125 -12.37 -2.66 13.37
N GLY A 126 -11.23 -2.44 14.04
CA GLY A 126 -10.61 -3.44 14.91
C GLY A 126 -9.84 -4.55 14.15
N THR A 127 -9.54 -4.35 12.86
CA THR A 127 -8.78 -5.32 12.04
C THR A 127 -7.45 -4.73 11.57
N TYR A 128 -6.47 -5.58 11.24
CA TYR A 128 -5.15 -5.11 10.75
C TYR A 128 -5.11 -4.89 9.23
N LEU A 129 -6.09 -5.42 8.52
CA LEU A 129 -6.17 -5.37 7.06
C LEU A 129 -7.43 -4.60 6.63
N ASN A 130 -7.28 -3.78 5.60
CA ASN A 130 -8.41 -3.24 4.85
C ASN A 130 -8.19 -3.44 3.35
N PHE A 131 -9.17 -4.06 2.70
CA PHE A 131 -9.25 -4.10 1.25
C PHE A 131 -10.16 -2.98 0.77
N ASP A 132 -9.65 -2.09 -0.08
CA ASP A 132 -10.47 -1.08 -0.74
C ASP A 132 -10.81 -1.59 -2.14
N LEU A 133 -12.05 -2.06 -2.32
CA LEU A 133 -12.48 -2.67 -3.58
C LEU A 133 -12.61 -1.59 -4.67
N ALA A 134 -12.06 -1.84 -5.87
CA ALA A 134 -12.29 -0.97 -7.01
C ALA A 134 -13.75 -1.12 -7.49
N PHE A 135 -14.65 -0.29 -6.95
CA PHE A 135 -16.09 -0.34 -7.19
C PHE A 135 -16.71 1.07 -7.18
N PRO A 136 -17.65 1.38 -8.10
CA PRO A 136 -18.22 0.50 -9.13
C PRO A 136 -17.22 0.10 -10.22
N SER A 137 -17.44 -1.07 -10.83
CA SER A 137 -16.62 -1.62 -11.93
C SER A 137 -17.49 -2.48 -12.84
N SER A 138 -17.20 -2.51 -14.15
CA SER A 138 -17.89 -3.37 -15.12
C SER A 138 -17.74 -4.87 -14.84
N SER A 139 -16.74 -5.25 -14.02
CA SER A 139 -16.42 -6.63 -13.67
C SER A 139 -17.05 -7.11 -12.36
N ILE A 140 -17.71 -6.21 -11.63
CA ILE A 140 -18.33 -6.47 -10.33
C ILE A 140 -19.82 -6.17 -10.46
N PRO A 141 -20.72 -7.11 -10.17
CA PRO A 141 -22.16 -6.85 -10.25
C PRO A 141 -22.58 -5.68 -9.36
N ASP A 142 -23.44 -4.78 -9.86
CA ASP A 142 -23.94 -3.63 -9.09
C ASP A 142 -24.61 -4.01 -7.77
N ASN A 143 -25.15 -5.24 -7.70
CA ASN A 143 -25.77 -5.77 -6.50
C ASN A 143 -24.80 -6.47 -5.54
N PHE A 144 -23.47 -6.40 -5.76
CA PHE A 144 -22.48 -7.12 -4.98
C PHE A 144 -22.58 -6.80 -3.48
N PHE A 145 -22.85 -5.55 -3.13
CA PHE A 145 -23.18 -5.12 -1.77
C PHE A 145 -24.68 -5.30 -1.50
N PRO A 146 -25.09 -6.34 -0.73
CA PRO A 146 -26.50 -6.55 -0.45
C PRO A 146 -27.02 -5.52 0.56
N SER A 147 -28.30 -5.24 0.48
CA SER A 147 -29.02 -4.35 1.41
C SER A 147 -30.39 -4.90 1.74
N ASN A 148 -31.07 -4.28 2.71
CA ASN A 148 -32.44 -4.60 3.07
C ASN A 148 -33.27 -3.32 3.17
N VAL A 149 -33.87 -2.94 2.04
CA VAL A 149 -34.65 -1.71 1.90
C VAL A 149 -35.81 -1.61 2.89
N THR A 150 -36.40 -2.75 3.28
CA THR A 150 -37.51 -2.80 4.23
C THR A 150 -37.05 -2.57 5.67
N LEU A 151 -35.90 -3.13 6.05
CA LEU A 151 -35.38 -3.02 7.41
C LEU A 151 -34.77 -1.63 7.68
N TYR A 152 -34.09 -1.06 6.69
CA TYR A 152 -33.35 0.21 6.83
C TYR A 152 -34.05 1.40 6.17
N ASP A 153 -35.27 1.21 5.65
CA ASP A 153 -36.07 2.24 4.96
C ASP A 153 -35.27 3.02 3.90
N CYS A 154 -34.43 2.32 3.14
CA CYS A 154 -33.52 2.91 2.17
C CYS A 154 -33.91 2.53 0.74
N THR A 155 -34.49 3.48 0.00
CA THR A 155 -34.77 3.33 -1.44
C THR A 155 -34.06 4.44 -2.22
N PRO A 156 -33.21 4.11 -3.21
CA PRO A 156 -32.84 2.76 -3.66
C PRO A 156 -31.98 1.99 -2.64
N ALA A 157 -31.80 0.69 -2.90
CA ALA A 157 -30.90 -0.20 -2.17
C ALA A 157 -29.56 0.47 -1.86
N GLN A 158 -29.20 0.55 -0.57
CA GLN A 158 -28.04 1.29 -0.10
C GLN A 158 -26.82 0.38 0.11
N ASP A 159 -25.66 0.81 -0.38
CA ASP A 159 -24.38 0.29 0.12
C ASP A 159 -24.11 0.91 1.50
N PHE A 160 -23.86 0.06 2.49
CA PHE A 160 -23.51 0.47 3.85
C PHE A 160 -22.06 0.99 3.98
N GLY A 161 -21.28 0.93 2.89
CA GLY A 161 -19.97 1.56 2.73
C GLY A 161 -18.80 0.82 3.38
N VAL A 162 -18.98 0.21 4.56
CA VAL A 162 -17.95 -0.61 5.22
C VAL A 162 -18.47 -1.97 5.67
N TRP A 163 -17.69 -2.99 5.37
CA TRP A 163 -18.01 -4.38 5.65
C TRP A 163 -16.93 -5.03 6.50
N ASN A 164 -17.33 -5.84 7.47
CA ASN A 164 -16.48 -6.91 7.97
C ASN A 164 -16.46 -8.02 6.91
N ILE A 165 -15.25 -8.50 6.60
CA ILE A 165 -15.05 -9.59 5.67
C ILE A 165 -14.17 -10.68 6.27
N SER A 166 -14.30 -11.90 5.76
CA SER A 166 -13.20 -12.87 5.80
C SER A 166 -12.44 -12.82 4.49
N TYR A 167 -11.13 -13.04 4.57
CA TYR A 167 -10.27 -13.16 3.40
C TYR A 167 -9.58 -14.52 3.37
N GLN A 168 -9.25 -14.97 2.16
CA GLN A 168 -8.40 -16.12 1.91
C GLN A 168 -7.50 -15.84 0.71
N SER A 169 -6.18 -15.96 0.87
CA SER A 169 -5.18 -15.99 -0.19
C SER A 169 -5.46 -17.17 -1.11
N VAL A 170 -5.53 -16.93 -2.42
CA VAL A 170 -5.84 -17.95 -3.43
C VAL A 170 -4.94 -17.79 -4.65
N SER A 171 -4.75 -18.88 -5.40
CA SER A 171 -4.05 -18.80 -6.69
C SER A 171 -4.85 -17.96 -7.69
N CYS A 172 -4.26 -16.87 -8.19
CA CYS A 172 -4.80 -16.09 -9.29
C CYS A 172 -5.09 -16.97 -10.50
N SER A 173 -4.20 -17.93 -10.80
CA SER A 173 -4.31 -18.78 -11.99
C SER A 173 -5.58 -19.63 -12.05
N SER A 174 -6.11 -19.99 -10.89
CA SER A 174 -7.29 -20.84 -10.76
C SER A 174 -8.56 -20.05 -10.45
N HIS A 175 -8.44 -18.83 -9.92
CA HIS A 175 -9.57 -18.14 -9.29
C HIS A 175 -9.82 -16.71 -9.77
N TRP A 176 -8.79 -15.97 -10.20
CA TRP A 176 -8.99 -14.59 -10.65
C TRP A 176 -9.32 -14.56 -12.13
N SER A 177 -10.45 -13.94 -12.49
CA SER A 177 -11.00 -13.97 -13.86
C SER A 177 -10.06 -13.35 -14.89
N GLY A 178 -9.28 -12.34 -14.49
CA GLY A 178 -8.31 -11.68 -15.36
C GLY A 178 -7.09 -12.53 -15.72
N PHE A 179 -6.86 -13.67 -15.05
CA PHE A 179 -5.65 -14.46 -15.30
C PHE A 179 -5.56 -15.03 -16.72
N LYS A 180 -6.71 -15.27 -17.36
CA LYS A 180 -6.77 -15.80 -18.73
C LYS A 180 -6.57 -14.71 -19.79
N ASP A 181 -6.62 -13.44 -19.39
CA ASP A 181 -6.36 -12.31 -20.27
C ASP A 181 -4.90 -11.89 -20.14
N THR A 182 -4.09 -12.23 -21.13
CA THR A 182 -2.66 -11.91 -21.12
C THR A 182 -2.40 -10.41 -21.05
N ALA A 183 -3.31 -9.57 -21.55
CA ALA A 183 -3.15 -8.12 -21.48
C ALA A 183 -3.37 -7.60 -20.05
N ALA A 184 -4.09 -8.33 -19.18
CA ALA A 184 -4.31 -8.01 -17.76
C ALA A 184 -3.19 -8.49 -16.82
N LEU A 185 -2.15 -9.12 -17.38
CA LEU A 185 -1.03 -9.67 -16.62
C LEU A 185 0.23 -8.81 -16.75
N GLY A 186 1.01 -8.77 -15.67
CA GLY A 186 2.32 -8.14 -15.66
C GLY A 186 2.29 -6.65 -15.34
N SER A 187 3.47 -6.05 -15.38
CA SER A 187 3.69 -4.63 -15.17
C SER A 187 3.69 -3.85 -16.50
N VAL A 188 3.41 -2.55 -16.45
CA VAL A 188 3.60 -1.65 -17.59
C VAL A 188 5.11 -1.50 -17.90
N PRO A 189 5.58 -1.84 -19.11
CA PRO A 189 7.02 -1.83 -19.42
C PRO A 189 7.63 -0.42 -19.41
N ASP A 190 6.85 0.60 -19.77
CA ASP A 190 7.34 1.97 -19.95
C ASP A 190 7.59 2.73 -18.63
N LEU A 191 7.29 2.11 -17.48
CA LEU A 191 7.51 2.67 -16.14
C LEU A 191 8.81 2.18 -15.47
N GLY A 192 9.64 1.42 -16.19
CA GLY A 192 10.97 0.99 -15.75
C GLY A 192 10.95 0.22 -14.43
N ASP A 193 11.87 0.56 -13.53
CA ASP A 193 12.06 -0.16 -12.25
C ASP A 193 11.06 0.25 -11.15
N SER A 194 10.06 1.09 -11.47
CA SER A 194 9.08 1.58 -10.49
C SER A 194 7.81 0.71 -10.42
N VAL A 195 7.81 -0.45 -11.06
CA VAL A 195 6.63 -1.31 -11.19
C VAL A 195 6.95 -2.78 -10.92
N CYS A 196 6.02 -3.46 -10.26
CA CYS A 196 6.11 -4.89 -10.04
C CYS A 196 4.71 -5.47 -9.82
N CYS A 197 4.24 -6.27 -10.79
CA CYS A 197 2.94 -6.92 -10.74
C CYS A 197 3.02 -8.37 -11.28
N PRO A 198 3.42 -9.33 -10.43
CA PRO A 198 3.48 -10.74 -10.81
C PRO A 198 2.10 -11.27 -11.21
N ALA A 199 2.08 -12.23 -12.12
CA ALA A 199 0.83 -12.82 -12.62
C ALA A 199 0.10 -13.67 -11.57
N ASN A 200 0.86 -14.41 -10.74
CA ASN A 200 0.34 -15.34 -9.74
C ASN A 200 1.32 -15.53 -8.56
N PRO A 201 1.61 -14.48 -7.78
CA PRO A 201 2.43 -14.61 -6.58
C PRO A 201 1.64 -15.37 -5.50
N MET A 202 2.28 -16.36 -4.86
CA MET A 202 1.68 -17.18 -3.81
C MET A 202 2.12 -16.75 -2.40
N GLY A 203 2.84 -15.62 -2.29
CA GLY A 203 3.28 -15.07 -1.01
C GLY A 203 4.67 -15.55 -0.58
N ASN A 204 5.42 -16.20 -1.47
CA ASN A 204 6.80 -16.59 -1.19
C ASN A 204 7.74 -15.46 -1.59
N ALA A 205 8.85 -15.30 -0.87
CA ALA A 205 9.85 -14.26 -1.16
C ALA A 205 10.40 -14.27 -2.61
N ASN A 206 10.31 -15.41 -3.30
CA ASN A 206 10.79 -15.57 -4.67
C ASN A 206 9.73 -15.27 -5.75
N ASP A 207 8.45 -15.14 -5.37
CA ASP A 207 7.35 -14.89 -6.30
C ASP A 207 6.62 -13.57 -6.05
N THR A 208 6.85 -12.93 -4.92
CA THR A 208 6.34 -11.59 -4.59
C THR A 208 7.30 -10.48 -4.99
N CYS A 209 6.78 -9.26 -5.12
CA CYS A 209 7.60 -8.07 -5.23
C CYS A 209 8.37 -7.81 -3.93
N PRO A 210 9.54 -7.16 -3.99
CA PRO A 210 10.14 -6.56 -2.81
C PRO A 210 9.33 -5.34 -2.35
N SER A 211 9.66 -4.78 -1.18
CA SER A 211 9.18 -3.45 -0.79
C SER A 211 9.98 -2.39 -1.54
N PHE A 212 9.32 -1.61 -2.42
CA PHE A 212 9.98 -0.48 -3.07
C PHE A 212 10.48 0.54 -2.05
N SER A 213 9.69 0.80 -1.00
CA SER A 213 10.06 1.74 0.05
C SER A 213 11.33 1.32 0.78
N ASP A 214 11.46 0.07 1.19
CA ASP A 214 12.68 -0.40 1.87
C ASP A 214 13.89 -0.38 0.93
N GLN A 215 13.73 -0.75 -0.34
CA GLN A 215 14.81 -0.67 -1.35
C GLN A 215 15.28 0.75 -1.60
N SER A 216 14.36 1.72 -1.50
CA SER A 216 14.63 3.13 -1.76
C SER A 216 14.95 3.93 -0.49
N GLY A 217 15.01 3.28 0.68
CA GLY A 217 15.22 3.95 1.97
C GLY A 217 14.11 4.93 2.35
N ILE A 218 12.90 4.73 1.83
CA ILE A 218 11.72 5.56 2.08
C ILE A 218 11.02 5.00 3.32
N PRO A 219 10.93 5.74 4.44
CA PRO A 219 10.22 5.25 5.61
C PRO A 219 8.73 5.05 5.29
N PRO A 220 8.03 4.20 6.05
CA PRO A 220 6.58 4.16 6.01
C PRO A 220 6.06 5.55 6.30
N ASN A 221 5.01 5.96 5.62
CA ASN A 221 4.28 7.12 6.08
C ASN A 221 3.69 6.76 7.45
N THR A 222 4.31 7.24 8.53
CA THR A 222 3.83 7.17 9.92
C THR A 222 3.34 8.54 10.39
N THR A 223 3.42 9.56 9.53
CA THR A 223 3.01 10.91 9.86
C THR A 223 1.49 10.99 9.85
N THR A 224 0.91 11.11 11.03
CA THR A 224 -0.40 11.75 11.15
C THR A 224 -0.20 13.23 10.80
N SER A 225 -1.14 13.87 10.10
CA SER A 225 -1.03 15.28 9.63
C SER A 225 -0.90 16.34 10.75
N ALA A 226 -0.56 15.95 11.99
CA ALA A 226 -0.30 16.81 13.13
C ALA A 226 1.09 17.46 13.11
N ALA A 227 2.05 16.95 12.32
CA ALA A 227 3.33 17.62 12.13
C ALA A 227 3.22 18.69 11.02
N SER A 228 2.56 19.81 11.32
CA SER A 228 2.78 21.04 10.56
C SER A 228 4.28 21.34 10.54
N SER A 229 4.88 21.23 9.36
CA SER A 229 6.25 21.63 9.08
C SER A 229 6.39 23.15 9.25
N ARG A 230 6.62 23.60 10.49
CA ARG A 230 7.34 24.85 10.72
C ARG A 230 8.84 24.59 10.67
N LEU A 231 9.36 24.27 9.48
CA LEU A 231 10.77 24.55 9.17
C LEU A 231 10.81 25.91 8.46
N GLY A 232 10.76 26.96 9.28
CA GLY A 232 11.22 28.27 8.83
C GLY A 232 12.72 28.20 8.60
N VAL A 233 13.11 28.21 7.32
CA VAL A 233 14.27 28.91 6.76
C VAL A 233 15.41 29.18 7.77
N LEU A 234 16.34 28.24 7.90
CA LEU A 234 17.70 28.52 8.40
C LEU A 234 18.57 28.85 7.18
N THR A 235 18.49 30.10 6.75
CA THR A 235 19.41 30.69 5.77
C THR A 235 20.78 30.93 6.39
N LEU A 236 21.79 30.38 5.71
CA LEU A 236 23.18 30.86 5.57
C LEU A 236 23.86 31.45 6.82
N LEU A 237 24.73 30.66 7.44
CA LEU A 237 26.06 31.14 7.84
C LEU A 237 27.07 30.05 7.51
N GLY A 238 27.38 29.97 6.22
CA GLY A 238 28.51 29.21 5.73
C GLY A 238 29.80 30.02 5.87
N TRP A 239 30.78 29.41 6.53
CA TRP A 239 32.17 29.32 6.08
C TRP A 239 32.82 30.64 5.57
N VAL A 240 33.41 31.40 6.50
CA VAL A 240 34.59 32.22 6.19
C VAL A 240 35.79 31.57 6.86
N THR A 241 36.39 30.59 6.19
CA THR A 241 37.76 30.15 6.47
C THR A 241 38.46 29.83 5.15
N ALA A 242 38.94 30.87 4.48
CA ALA A 242 39.89 30.72 3.40
C ALA A 242 40.96 31.83 3.49
N LEU A 243 42.20 31.36 3.61
CA LEU A 243 43.48 32.02 3.33
C LEU A 243 43.89 33.21 4.20
N LEU A 244 45.00 33.03 4.94
CA LEU A 244 46.19 33.90 4.82
C LEU A 244 47.46 33.12 5.23
N ILE A 245 48.14 32.59 4.20
CA ILE A 245 49.59 32.54 3.91
C ILE A 245 50.59 32.59 5.11
N PRO A 246 51.58 31.66 5.16
CA PRO A 246 52.64 31.69 6.16
C PRO A 246 53.62 32.84 5.88
N LEU A 247 53.86 33.70 6.88
CA LEU A 247 54.95 34.66 6.83
C LEU A 247 56.30 33.92 6.94
N MET A 248 57.06 34.00 5.85
CA MET A 248 58.48 33.67 5.82
C MET A 248 59.26 34.56 6.79
N TYR A 249 60.10 33.90 7.58
CA TYR A 249 61.26 34.46 8.26
C TYR A 249 62.10 35.30 7.29
N ILE A 250 62.29 36.59 7.59
CA ILE A 250 63.40 37.39 7.09
C ILE A 250 64.03 38.12 8.28
N SER A 251 65.21 37.66 8.69
CA SER A 251 66.17 38.40 9.50
C SER A 251 66.65 39.65 8.75
N PRO A 252 67.05 40.72 9.44
CA PRO A 252 68.50 40.95 9.46
C PRO A 252 69.06 41.69 10.71
N PHE A 253 70.36 41.49 10.91
CA PHE A 253 71.32 42.17 11.81
C PHE A 253 71.16 42.02 13.33
#